data_AF-A0A455U373-F1
#
_entry.id   AF-A0A455U373-F1
#
_cell.length_a   1.000
_cell.length_b   1.000
_cell.length_c   1.000
_cell.angle_alpha   90.00
_cell.angle_beta   90.00
_cell.angle_gamma   90.00
#
_symmetry.space_group_name_H-M   'P 1'
#
loop_
_entity.id
_entity.type
_entity.pdbx_description
1 polymer ?
#
loop_
_entity_poly.entity_id
_entity_poly.type
_entity_poly.pdbx_seq_one_letter_code
_entity_poly.pdbx_strand_id
1 'polypeptide(L)'
;MDVLAPSVDDTIKILKGLRSRFEEHHELKYTDGALESAARLADRYINDRFLPDKAIDVIDEAGAHQRLLPPEVRAKTIDVEQVEAVVASIARIPPKSVSSSDRKLLEKLDRDLKMLVFGQG
;
A
#
# COMPACT_ATOMS: atom_id res chain seq x y z
N MET A 1 -10.86 4.17 -27.95
CA MET A 1 -10.98 3.05 -27.01
C MET A 1 -10.61 3.60 -25.65
N ASP A 2 -11.58 3.80 -24.77
CA ASP A 2 -11.31 4.15 -23.38
C ASP A 2 -10.64 2.95 -22.68
N VAL A 3 -9.43 3.17 -22.17
CA VAL A 3 -8.74 2.18 -21.34
C VAL A 3 -9.32 2.31 -19.94
N LEU A 4 -10.13 1.34 -19.54
CA LEU A 4 -10.67 1.29 -18.18
C LEU A 4 -9.53 1.06 -17.18
N ALA A 5 -9.62 1.70 -16.02
CA ALA A 5 -8.70 1.43 -14.92
C ALA A 5 -8.77 -0.07 -14.54
N PRO A 6 -7.63 -0.72 -14.25
CA PRO A 6 -7.61 -2.10 -13.81
C PRO A 6 -8.35 -2.27 -12.48
N SER A 7 -8.82 -3.50 -12.25
CA SER A 7 -9.31 -3.89 -10.93
C SER A 7 -8.20 -3.86 -9.88
N VAL A 8 -8.56 -3.90 -8.60
CA VAL A 8 -7.58 -4.06 -7.51
C VAL A 8 -6.75 -5.33 -7.71
N ASP A 9 -7.38 -6.44 -8.10
CA ASP A 9 -6.70 -7.73 -8.29
C ASP A 9 -5.70 -7.69 -9.45
N ASP A 10 -6.07 -7.02 -10.55
CA ASP A 10 -5.16 -6.81 -11.68
C ASP A 10 -4.03 -5.85 -11.33
N THR A 11 -4.31 -4.82 -10.52
CA THR A 11 -3.27 -3.93 -10.00
C THR A 11 -2.27 -4.68 -9.13
N ILE A 12 -2.73 -5.61 -8.29
CA ILE A 12 -1.84 -6.48 -7.50
C ILE A 12 -0.90 -7.26 -8.43
N LYS A 13 -1.42 -7.86 -9.51
CA LYS A 13 -0.60 -8.59 -10.49
C LYS A 13 0.42 -7.67 -11.17
N ILE A 14 0.00 -6.45 -11.53
CA ILE A 14 0.89 -5.43 -12.11
C ILE A 14 2.02 -5.09 -11.13
N LEU A 15 1.70 -4.81 -9.87
CA LEU A 15 2.69 -4.50 -8.83
C LEU A 15 3.66 -5.67 -8.62
N LYS A 16 3.17 -6.92 -8.59
CA LYS A 16 4.02 -8.12 -8.52
C LYS A 16 4.95 -8.24 -9.73
N GLY A 17 4.46 -7.94 -10.94
CA GLY A 17 5.27 -7.91 -12.15
C GLY A 17 6.34 -6.81 -12.17
N LEU A 18 6.09 -5.69 -11.49
CA LEU A 18 7.03 -4.58 -11.36
C LEU A 18 7.96 -4.70 -10.14
N ARG A 19 7.70 -5.66 -9.23
CA ARG A 19 8.39 -5.84 -7.95
C ARG A 19 9.91 -5.77 -8.09
N SER A 20 10.51 -6.59 -8.96
CA SER A 20 11.97 -6.66 -9.10
C SER A 20 12.59 -5.31 -9.47
N ARG A 21 11.87 -4.49 -10.24
CA ARG A 21 12.32 -3.16 -10.63
C ARG A 21 12.29 -2.18 -9.46
N PHE A 22 11.26 -2.22 -8.60
CA PHE A 22 11.24 -1.42 -7.38
C PHE A 22 12.32 -1.88 -6.39
N GLU A 23 12.50 -3.19 -6.23
CA GLU A 23 13.49 -3.77 -5.33
C GLU A 23 14.92 -3.38 -5.73
N GLU A 24 15.25 -3.48 -7.02
CA GLU A 24 16.52 -3.01 -7.56
C GLU A 24 16.67 -1.50 -7.42
N HIS A 25 15.63 -0.75 -7.78
CA HIS A 25 15.69 0.71 -7.74
C HIS A 25 15.96 1.22 -6.33
N HIS A 26 15.29 0.66 -5.30
CA HIS A 26 15.35 1.12 -3.90
C HIS A 26 16.34 0.37 -3.00
N GLU A 27 16.96 -0.71 -3.50
CA GLU A 27 17.87 -1.59 -2.76
C GLU A 27 17.24 -2.22 -1.49
N LEU A 28 15.98 -2.62 -1.60
CA LEU A 28 15.21 -3.28 -0.53
C LEU A 28 14.23 -4.29 -1.10
N LYS A 29 13.52 -5.02 -0.25
CA LYS A 29 12.49 -5.99 -0.67
C LYS A 29 11.08 -5.51 -0.34
N TYR A 30 10.08 -5.99 -1.07
CA TYR A 30 8.67 -5.78 -0.73
C TYR A 30 8.02 -7.12 -0.38
N THR A 31 7.22 -7.18 0.70
CA THR A 31 6.40 -8.36 0.97
C THR A 31 5.22 -8.42 -0.01
N ASP A 32 4.68 -9.61 -0.27
CA ASP A 32 3.43 -9.74 -1.03
C ASP A 32 2.30 -8.95 -0.34
N GLY A 33 2.24 -8.99 0.99
CA GLY A 33 1.30 -8.22 1.80
C GLY A 33 1.40 -6.71 1.57
N ALA A 34 2.61 -6.17 1.40
CA ALA A 34 2.81 -4.76 1.08
C ALA A 34 2.22 -4.38 -0.28
N LEU A 35 2.49 -5.20 -1.32
CA LEU A 35 1.96 -4.96 -2.68
C LEU A 35 0.44 -5.06 -2.71
N GLU A 36 -0.13 -6.05 -2.01
CA GLU A 36 -1.57 -6.23 -1.88
C GLU A 36 -2.24 -5.07 -1.13
N SER A 37 -1.62 -4.64 -0.04
CA SER A 37 -2.12 -3.52 0.77
C SER A 37 -2.05 -2.21 0.00
N ALA A 38 -0.98 -1.96 -0.76
CA ALA A 38 -0.84 -0.75 -1.55
C ALA A 38 -1.98 -0.60 -2.56
N ALA A 39 -2.31 -1.67 -3.31
CA ALA A 39 -3.42 -1.66 -4.25
C ALA A 39 -4.77 -1.39 -3.55
N ARG A 40 -5.05 -2.10 -2.45
CA ARG A 40 -6.33 -2.01 -1.73
C ARG A 40 -6.53 -0.67 -1.02
N LEU A 41 -5.49 -0.17 -0.35
CA LEU A 41 -5.55 1.07 0.42
C LEU A 41 -5.55 2.28 -0.50
N ALA A 42 -4.76 2.26 -1.58
CA ALA A 42 -4.80 3.32 -2.58
C ALA A 42 -6.18 3.38 -3.27
N ASP A 43 -6.77 2.22 -3.59
CA ASP A 43 -8.13 2.18 -4.12
C ASP A 43 -9.14 2.88 -3.21
N ARG A 44 -9.11 2.54 -1.92
CA ARG A 44 -10.07 3.00 -0.92
C ARG A 44 -9.90 4.46 -0.51
N TYR A 45 -8.67 4.93 -0.34
CA TYR A 45 -8.40 6.20 0.35
C TYR A 45 -7.86 7.29 -0.57
N ILE A 46 -7.26 6.95 -1.71
CA ILE A 46 -6.72 7.91 -2.68
C ILE A 46 -7.70 8.02 -3.84
N ASN A 47 -8.68 8.92 -3.69
CA ASN A 47 -9.84 9.02 -4.61
C ASN A 47 -9.59 9.92 -5.83
N ASP A 48 -8.64 10.85 -5.76
CA ASP A 48 -8.35 11.79 -6.85
C ASP A 48 -7.51 11.18 -7.99
N ARG A 49 -7.22 9.88 -7.94
CA ARG A 49 -6.35 9.16 -8.89
C ARG A 49 -6.90 7.77 -9.19
N PHE A 50 -6.46 7.20 -10.31
CA PHE A 50 -6.89 5.88 -10.77
C PHE A 50 -5.81 4.83 -10.55
N LEU A 51 -6.24 3.58 -10.38
CA LEU A 51 -5.33 2.44 -10.46
C LEU A 51 -4.79 2.29 -11.90
N PRO A 52 -3.61 1.68 -12.10
CA PRO A 52 -2.67 1.20 -11.07
C PRO A 52 -1.72 2.31 -10.55
N ASP A 53 -1.73 3.48 -11.18
CA ASP A 53 -0.81 4.60 -10.96
C ASP A 53 -0.71 5.00 -9.48
N LYS A 54 -1.84 5.22 -8.81
CA LYS A 54 -1.86 5.56 -7.38
C LYS A 54 -1.24 4.51 -6.47
N ALA A 55 -1.31 3.23 -6.84
CA ALA A 55 -0.72 2.15 -6.04
C ALA A 55 0.78 2.01 -6.32
N ILE A 56 1.22 2.30 -7.55
CA ILE A 56 2.63 2.39 -7.91
C ILE A 56 3.31 3.49 -7.11
N ASP A 57 2.71 4.68 -7.02
CA ASP A 57 3.26 5.79 -6.26
C ASP A 57 3.39 5.46 -4.76
N VAL A 58 2.43 4.75 -4.18
CA VAL A 58 2.53 4.30 -2.78
C VAL A 58 3.74 3.38 -2.56
N ILE A 59 3.99 2.44 -3.48
CA ILE A 59 5.13 1.52 -3.41
C ILE A 59 6.45 2.24 -3.60
N ASP A 60 6.50 3.17 -4.56
CA ASP A 60 7.68 3.96 -4.84
C ASP A 60 8.03 4.89 -3.67
N GLU A 61 7.04 5.61 -3.13
CA GLU A 61 7.22 6.51 -2.00
C GLU A 61 7.60 5.74 -0.72
N ALA A 62 7.07 4.54 -0.49
CA ALA A 62 7.50 3.68 0.62
C ALA A 62 8.98 3.29 0.50
N GLY A 63 9.44 2.98 -0.73
CA GLY A 63 10.85 2.68 -0.98
C GLY A 63 11.76 3.91 -0.81
N ALA A 64 11.34 5.03 -1.40
CA ALA A 64 12.05 6.31 -1.32
C ALA A 64 12.15 6.81 0.13
N HIS A 65 11.09 6.68 0.92
CA HIS A 65 11.07 7.08 2.33
C HIS A 65 12.15 6.35 3.14
N GLN A 66 12.34 5.03 2.92
CA GLN A 66 13.41 4.29 3.58
C GLN A 66 14.80 4.79 3.20
N ARG A 67 14.97 5.31 1.97
CA ARG A 67 16.24 5.88 1.54
C ARG A 67 16.61 7.20 2.22
N LEU A 68 15.62 7.95 2.69
CA LEU A 68 15.82 9.19 3.45
C LEU A 68 16.26 8.93 4.89
N LEU A 69 15.99 7.73 5.42
CA LEU A 69 16.37 7.37 6.77
C LEU A 69 17.87 7.03 6.88
N PRO A 70 18.50 7.27 8.06
CA PRO A 70 19.86 6.82 8.32
C PRO A 70 20.02 5.31 8.10
N PRO A 71 21.17 4.84 7.58
CA PRO A 71 21.38 3.43 7.24
C PRO A 71 21.13 2.46 8.41
N GLU A 72 21.39 2.90 9.63
CA GLU A 72 21.24 2.14 10.87
C GLU A 72 19.77 1.81 11.25
N VAL A 73 18.80 2.60 10.77
CA VAL A 73 17.37 2.41 11.05
C VAL A 73 16.56 2.05 9.81
N ARG A 74 17.20 1.97 8.63
CA ARG A 74 16.53 1.63 7.37
C ARG A 74 15.98 0.21 7.41
N ALA A 75 14.70 0.07 7.07
CA ALA A 75 14.11 -1.24 6.84
C ALA A 75 14.67 -1.85 5.55
N LYS A 76 15.13 -3.12 5.62
CA LYS A 76 15.54 -3.89 4.44
C LYS A 76 14.36 -4.47 3.66
N THR A 77 13.18 -4.42 4.24
CA THR A 77 11.95 -4.96 3.66
C THR A 77 10.79 -4.04 4.01
N ILE A 78 10.02 -3.66 3.00
CA ILE A 78 8.76 -2.93 3.12
C ILE A 78 7.66 -3.95 3.34
N ASP A 79 6.93 -3.79 4.44
CA ASP A 79 5.74 -4.56 4.77
C ASP A 79 4.51 -3.64 4.83
N VAL A 80 3.36 -4.20 5.22
CA VAL A 80 2.07 -3.51 5.30
C VAL A 80 2.15 -2.20 6.10
N GLU A 81 2.86 -2.19 7.23
CA GLU A 81 2.95 -1.01 8.11
C GLU A 81 3.54 0.23 7.40
N GLN A 82 4.59 0.05 6.58
CA GLN A 82 5.20 1.17 5.86
C GLN A 82 4.28 1.67 4.74
N VAL A 83 3.55 0.77 4.09
CA VAL A 83 2.56 1.11 3.06
C VAL A 83 1.41 1.92 3.67
N GLU A 84 0.90 1.51 4.83
CA GLU A 84 -0.15 2.23 5.55
C GLU A 84 0.27 3.64 5.92
N ALA A 85 1.50 3.81 6.42
CA ALA A 85 2.04 5.12 6.76
C ALA A 85 2.10 6.06 5.55
N VAL A 86 2.52 5.55 4.39
CA VAL A 86 2.57 6.32 3.13
C VAL A 86 1.18 6.68 2.64
N VAL A 87 0.24 5.73 2.62
CA VAL A 87 -1.14 6.01 2.21
C VAL A 87 -1.79 7.06 3.12
N ALA A 88 -1.58 6.97 4.43
CA ALA A 88 -2.09 7.96 5.37
C ALA A 88 -1.53 9.37 5.09
N SER A 89 -0.25 9.47 4.74
CA SER A 89 0.40 10.71 4.34
C SER A 89 -0.22 11.28 3.05
N ILE A 90 -0.34 10.47 1.99
CA ILE A 90 -0.90 10.89 0.70
C ILE A 90 -2.37 11.30 0.84
N ALA A 91 -3.15 10.54 1.61
CA ALA A 91 -4.56 10.84 1.91
C ALA A 91 -4.74 12.04 2.86
N ARG A 92 -3.64 12.70 3.28
CA ARG A 92 -3.63 13.84 4.20
C ARG A 92 -4.36 13.56 5.52
N ILE A 93 -4.24 12.33 6.02
CA ILE A 93 -4.78 11.94 7.33
C ILE A 93 -3.80 12.45 8.40
N PRO A 94 -4.19 13.38 9.29
CA PRO A 94 -3.26 14.02 10.20
C PRO A 94 -2.69 13.02 11.23
N PRO A 95 -1.36 13.04 11.48
CA PRO A 95 -0.68 12.07 12.34
C PRO A 95 -1.10 12.12 13.82
N LYS A 96 -1.75 13.20 14.27
CA LYS A 96 -2.22 13.36 15.66
C LYS A 96 -3.47 12.53 16.00
N SER A 97 -4.19 12.02 15.00
CA SER A 97 -5.31 11.09 15.23
C SER A 97 -4.86 9.62 15.27
N VAL A 98 -3.58 9.35 14.98
CA VAL A 98 -2.98 8.01 14.87
C VAL A 98 -2.51 7.45 16.23
N SER A 99 -2.99 8.03 17.34
CA SER A 99 -2.73 7.52 18.68
C SER A 99 -3.96 6.76 19.19
N SER A 100 -3.78 5.45 19.37
CA SER A 100 -4.73 4.49 19.96
C SER A 100 -6.00 4.12 19.18
N SER A 101 -6.49 4.95 18.24
CA SER A 101 -7.69 4.59 17.44
C SER A 101 -7.38 3.71 16.23
N ASP A 102 -6.17 3.81 15.67
CA ASP A 102 -5.82 3.12 14.42
C ASP A 102 -5.56 1.63 14.60
N ARG A 103 -5.11 1.16 15.77
CA ARG A 103 -5.16 -0.29 16.04
C ARG A 103 -6.59 -0.82 15.91
N LYS A 104 -7.61 -0.07 16.36
CA LYS A 104 -9.01 -0.45 16.17
C LYS A 104 -9.50 -0.29 14.74
N LEU A 105 -8.98 0.67 13.96
CA LEU A 105 -9.35 0.84 12.55
C LEU A 105 -8.71 -0.25 11.67
N LEU A 106 -7.46 -0.62 11.95
CA LEU A 106 -6.71 -1.71 11.33
C LEU A 106 -7.22 -3.09 11.79
N GLU A 107 -7.58 -3.27 13.06
CA GLU A 107 -8.27 -4.47 13.55
C GLU A 107 -9.68 -4.61 12.94
N LYS A 108 -10.39 -3.50 12.69
CA LYS A 108 -11.61 -3.52 11.88
C LYS A 108 -11.35 -3.86 10.42
N LEU A 109 -10.22 -3.42 9.87
CA LEU A 109 -9.83 -3.67 8.49
C LEU A 109 -9.64 -5.17 8.19
N ASP A 110 -9.05 -5.94 9.11
CA ASP A 110 -8.97 -7.42 9.02
C ASP A 110 -10.36 -8.09 9.11
N ARG A 111 -11.24 -7.53 9.96
CA ARG A 111 -12.58 -8.08 10.21
C ARG A 111 -13.53 -7.89 9.03
N ASP A 112 -13.49 -6.73 8.37
CA ASP A 112 -14.30 -6.46 7.19
C ASP A 112 -13.82 -7.23 5.96
N LEU A 113 -12.50 -7.50 5.86
CA LEU A 113 -11.93 -8.33 4.81
C LEU A 113 -12.41 -9.80 4.91
N LYS A 114 -12.55 -10.34 6.14
CA LYS A 114 -13.10 -11.69 6.36
C LYS A 114 -14.60 -11.79 6.06
N MET A 115 -15.40 -10.76 6.28
CA MET A 115 -16.85 -10.83 6.03
C MET A 115 -17.21 -10.89 4.54
N LEU A 116 -16.40 -10.32 3.65
CA LEU A 116 -16.67 -10.36 2.21
C LEU A 116 -16.27 -11.68 1.53
N VAL A 117 -15.44 -12.50 2.17
CA VAL A 117 -14.95 -13.78 1.62
C VAL A 117 -15.91 -14.95 1.87
N PHE A 118 -16.90 -14.81 2.77
CA PHE A 118 -17.87 -15.89 3.09
C PHE A 118 -19.29 -15.68 2.53
N GLY A 119 -19.52 -14.66 1.69
CA GLY A 119 -20.86 -14.28 1.23
C GLY A 119 -21.30 -14.81 -0.15
N GLN A 120 -20.51 -15.64 -0.81
CA GLN A 120 -20.86 -16.21 -2.13
C GLN A 120 -20.87 -17.74 -2.02
N GLY A 121 -21.92 -18.27 -1.39
CA GLY A 121 -22.30 -19.67 -1.40
C GLY A 121 -23.76 -19.80 -1.80
#